data_AF-A0A0E3UXW9-F1
#
_entry.id   AF-A0A0E3UXW9-F1
#
_cell.length_a   1.000
_cell.length_b   1.000
_cell.length_c   1.000
_cell.angle_alpha   90.00
_cell.angle_beta   90.00
_cell.angle_gamma   90.00
#
_symmetry.space_group_name_H-M   'P 1'
#
loop_
_entity.id
_entity.type
_entity.pdbx_description
1 polymer ?
#
loop_
_entity_poly.entity_id
_entity_poly.type
_entity_poly.pdbx_seq_one_letter_code
_entity_poly.pdbx_strand_id
1 'polypeptide(L)'
;MKNLSIRIIIGLLFSAVGLVSLFITQDALTAAIWLSFGNGLILSDLRFSETDAQGNVYAKPIPKARLYTAIFLIVLAVVLLGVQIIFDLQRAGGSAAV
;
A
#
# COMPACT_ATOMS: atom_id res chain seq x y z
N MET A 1 -8.47 -5.02 23.63
CA MET A 1 -8.39 -4.18 22.39
C MET A 1 -7.29 -4.77 21.52
N LYS A 2 -7.64 -5.21 20.30
CA LYS A 2 -6.89 -6.18 19.48
C LYS A 2 -5.49 -5.67 19.11
N ASN A 3 -4.50 -6.56 19.17
CA ASN A 3 -3.13 -6.39 18.65
C ASN A 3 -3.17 -6.08 17.14
N LEU A 4 -3.39 -4.81 16.78
CA LEU A 4 -3.20 -4.36 15.41
C LEU A 4 -1.71 -4.45 15.12
N SER A 5 -1.35 -5.30 14.18
CA SER A 5 0.05 -5.44 13.80
C SER A 5 0.57 -4.14 13.20
N ILE A 6 1.82 -3.81 13.50
CA ILE A 6 2.48 -2.56 13.09
C ILE A 6 2.42 -2.34 11.58
N ARG A 7 2.41 -3.41 10.78
CA ARG A 7 2.33 -3.35 9.32
C ARG A 7 0.98 -2.83 8.83
N ILE A 8 -0.10 -3.13 9.55
CA ILE A 8 -1.45 -2.62 9.24
C ILE A 8 -1.52 -1.13 9.55
N ILE A 9 -0.92 -0.70 10.68
CA ILE A 9 -0.85 0.71 11.06
C ILE A 9 -0.07 1.49 10.01
N ILE A 10 1.10 0.99 9.60
CA ILE A 10 1.91 1.61 8.55
C ILE A 10 1.13 1.66 7.23
N GLY A 11 0.46 0.57 6.83
CA GLY A 11 -0.32 0.55 5.60
C GLY A 11 -1.51 1.52 5.61
N LEU A 12 -2.14 1.73 6.77
CA LEU A 12 -3.19 2.75 6.96
C LEU A 12 -2.64 4.17 6.81
N LEU A 13 -1.48 4.46 7.41
CA LEU A 13 -0.81 5.75 7.29
C LEU A 13 -0.42 6.02 5.83
N PHE A 14 0.17 5.05 5.13
CA PHE A 14 0.52 5.17 3.72
C PHE A 14 -0.72 5.41 2.85
N SER A 15 -1.83 4.72 3.13
CA SER A 15 -3.08 4.92 2.41
C SER A 15 -3.67 6.31 2.66
N ALA A 16 -3.57 6.83 3.89
CA ALA A 16 -4.00 8.18 4.23
C ALA A 16 -3.15 9.23 3.50
N VAL A 17 -1.83 9.06 3.45
CA VAL A 17 -0.92 9.95 2.70
C VAL A 17 -1.27 9.94 1.21
N GLY A 18 -1.53 8.76 0.63
CA GLY A 18 -1.94 8.65 -0.77
C GLY A 18 -3.26 9.36 -1.06
N LEU A 19 -4.24 9.22 -0.18
CA LEU A 19 -5.51 9.94 -0.28
C LEU A 19 -5.30 11.46 -0.20
N VAL A 20 -4.51 11.93 0.77
CA VAL A 20 -4.20 13.35 0.95
C VAL A 20 -3.47 13.89 -0.29
N SER A 21 -2.53 13.14 -0.86
CA SER A 21 -1.85 13.51 -2.10
C SER A 21 -2.80 13.61 -3.28
N LEU A 22 -3.82 12.75 -3.35
CA LEU A 22 -4.83 12.82 -4.41
C LEU A 22 -5.65 14.11 -4.33
N PHE A 23 -6.03 14.51 -3.11
CA PHE A 23 -6.90 15.68 -2.91
C PHE A 23 -6.16 17.01 -2.88
N ILE A 24 -4.92 17.05 -2.35
CA ILE A 24 -4.15 18.30 -2.21
C ILE A 24 -3.32 18.56 -3.47
N THR A 25 -2.43 17.64 -3.81
CA THR A 25 -1.50 17.81 -4.94
C THR A 25 -2.12 17.47 -6.28
N GLN A 26 -3.32 16.85 -6.29
CA GLN A 26 -3.99 16.34 -7.49
C GLN A 26 -3.10 15.41 -8.34
N ASP A 27 -2.06 14.86 -7.71
CA ASP A 27 -1.09 14.01 -8.36
C ASP A 27 -1.56 12.56 -8.23
N ALA A 28 -2.27 12.12 -9.26
CA ALA A 28 -2.80 10.77 -9.37
C ALA A 28 -1.71 9.71 -9.31
N LEU A 29 -0.49 10.01 -9.80
CA LEU A 29 0.62 9.05 -9.82
C LEU A 29 1.17 8.84 -8.41
N THR A 30 1.48 9.93 -7.71
CA THR A 30 1.92 9.88 -6.31
C THR A 30 0.85 9.21 -5.45
N ALA A 31 -0.41 9.59 -5.57
CA ALA A 31 -1.51 8.96 -4.84
C ALA A 31 -1.61 7.45 -5.09
N ALA A 32 -1.52 7.02 -6.36
CA ALA A 32 -1.58 5.61 -6.72
C ALA A 32 -0.42 4.78 -6.11
N ILE A 33 0.78 5.34 -6.01
CA ILE A 33 1.94 4.69 -5.36
C ILE A 33 1.63 4.44 -3.88
N TRP A 34 1.26 5.50 -3.15
CA TRP A 34 1.01 5.44 -1.71
C TRP A 34 -0.19 4.52 -1.36
N LEU A 35 -1.26 4.57 -2.15
CA LEU A 35 -2.43 3.70 -1.97
C LEU A 35 -2.13 2.23 -2.31
N SER A 36 -1.36 1.97 -3.37
CA SER A 36 -0.97 0.60 -3.75
C SER A 36 -0.07 0.00 -2.67
N PHE A 37 0.93 0.74 -2.20
CA PHE A 37 1.83 0.26 -1.15
C PHE A 37 1.10 0.04 0.19
N GLY A 38 0.26 0.99 0.60
CA GLY A 38 -0.53 0.89 1.83
C GLY A 38 -1.44 -0.34 1.85
N ASN A 39 -2.19 -0.56 0.76
CA ASN A 39 -3.06 -1.73 0.62
C ASN A 39 -2.28 -3.04 0.52
N GLY A 40 -1.10 -3.04 -0.12
CA GLY A 40 -0.20 -4.19 -0.16
C GLY A 40 0.25 -4.64 1.23
N LEU A 41 0.64 -3.68 2.09
CA LEU A 41 1.04 -3.96 3.47
C LEU A 41 -0.13 -4.48 4.32
N ILE A 42 -1.30 -3.87 4.22
CA ILE A 42 -2.51 -4.28 4.95
C ILE A 42 -2.89 -5.72 4.58
N LEU A 43 -2.89 -6.05 3.30
CA LEU A 43 -3.25 -7.39 2.81
C LEU A 43 -2.23 -8.46 3.19
N SER A 44 -0.96 -8.09 3.32
CA SER A 44 0.11 -9.03 3.70
C SER A 44 0.00 -9.54 5.15
N ASP A 45 -0.67 -8.80 6.04
CA ASP A 45 -0.58 -9.04 7.49
C ASP A 45 -1.95 -9.19 8.20
N LEU A 46 -3.06 -8.97 7.48
CA LEU A 46 -4.40 -9.28 7.99
C LEU A 46 -4.61 -10.81 8.11
N ARG A 47 -4.11 -11.37 9.22
CA ARG A 47 -4.43 -12.72 9.68
C ARG A 47 -5.75 -12.67 10.44
N PHE A 48 -6.79 -13.28 9.88
CA PHE A 48 -8.08 -13.40 10.57
C PHE A 48 -7.97 -14.51 11.62
N SER A 49 -8.11 -14.13 12.90
CA SER A 49 -8.32 -15.10 13.98
C SER A 49 -9.81 -15.42 14.07
N GLU A 50 -10.14 -16.70 14.00
CA GLU A 50 -11.48 -17.25 14.13
C GLU A 50 -11.52 -18.06 15.44
N THR A 51 -12.63 -18.00 16.17
CA THR A 51 -12.80 -18.80 17.39
C THR A 51 -13.58 -20.05 17.02
N ASP A 52 -13.03 -21.23 17.29
CA ASP A 52 -13.72 -22.49 17.06
C ASP A 52 -14.91 -22.68 18.04
N ALA A 53 -15.71 -23.71 17.80
CA ALA A 53 -16.84 -24.07 18.67
C ALA A 53 -16.42 -24.50 20.10
N GLN A 54 -15.11 -24.65 20.34
CA GLN A 54 -14.50 -25.07 21.61
C GLN A 54 -13.83 -23.89 22.33
N GLY A 55 -13.91 -22.67 21.79
CA GLY A 55 -13.35 -21.46 22.38
C GLY A 55 -11.87 -21.21 22.05
N ASN A 56 -11.24 -22.03 21.21
CA ASN A 56 -9.85 -21.86 20.81
C ASN A 56 -9.73 -20.87 19.65
N VAL A 57 -8.76 -19.96 19.77
CA VAL A 57 -8.47 -18.97 18.74
C VAL A 57 -7.52 -19.59 17.71
N TYR A 58 -8.04 -19.91 16.52
CA TYR A 58 -7.23 -20.42 15.41
C TYR A 58 -6.96 -19.32 14.38
N ALA A 59 -5.75 -19.29 13.83
CA ALA A 59 -5.40 -18.39 12.74
C ALA A 59 -5.85 -19.00 11.42
N LYS A 60 -6.91 -18.44 10.80
CA LYS A 60 -7.42 -18.92 9.50
C LYS A 60 -6.31 -18.89 8.45
N PRO A 61 -6.14 -19.94 7.63
CA PRO A 61 -5.16 -19.91 6.56
C PRO A 61 -5.42 -18.72 5.64
N ILE A 62 -4.37 -17.93 5.38
CA ILE A 62 -4.46 -16.74 4.54
C ILE A 62 -4.75 -17.19 3.10
N PRO A 63 -5.84 -16.71 2.47
CA PRO A 63 -6.14 -17.05 1.09
C PRO A 63 -4.98 -16.67 0.17
N LYS A 64 -4.51 -17.62 -0.67
CA LYS A 64 -3.38 -17.39 -1.59
C LYS A 64 -3.62 -16.16 -2.49
N ALA A 65 -4.87 -15.95 -2.92
CA ALA A 65 -5.27 -14.78 -3.70
C ALA A 65 -4.87 -13.46 -3.02
N ARG A 66 -5.07 -13.31 -1.71
CA ARG A 66 -4.72 -12.08 -0.96
C ARG A 66 -3.22 -11.84 -0.93
N LEU A 67 -2.44 -12.91 -0.78
CA LEU A 67 -0.98 -12.82 -0.77
C LEU A 67 -0.44 -12.41 -2.15
N TYR A 68 -0.99 -12.97 -3.24
CA TYR A 68 -0.63 -12.53 -4.59
C TYR A 68 -1.04 -11.08 -4.87
N THR A 69 -2.23 -10.66 -4.41
CA THR A 69 -2.65 -9.26 -4.53
C THR A 69 -1.74 -8.33 -3.73
N ALA A 70 -1.34 -8.70 -2.51
CA ALA A 70 -0.43 -7.90 -1.70
C ALA A 70 0.91 -7.71 -2.40
N ILE A 71 1.50 -8.79 -2.91
CA ILE A 71 2.76 -8.74 -3.67
C ILE A 71 2.60 -7.90 -4.93
N PHE A 72 1.52 -8.12 -5.69
CA PHE A 72 1.23 -7.36 -6.90
C PHE A 72 1.17 -5.86 -6.63
N LEU A 73 0.46 -5.43 -5.59
CA LEU A 73 0.34 -4.02 -5.22
C LEU A 73 1.68 -3.41 -4.79
N ILE A 74 2.53 -4.16 -4.09
CA ILE A 74 3.87 -3.71 -3.72
C ILE A 74 4.74 -3.55 -4.97
N VAL A 75 4.75 -4.55 -5.86
CA VAL A 75 5.49 -4.49 -7.13
C VAL A 75 5.00 -3.33 -7.99
N LEU A 76 3.68 -3.13 -8.09
CA LEU A 76 3.07 -2.03 -8.82
C LEU A 76 3.51 -0.67 -8.26
N ALA A 77 3.54 -0.52 -6.94
CA ALA A 77 4.01 0.72 -6.31
C ALA A 77 5.48 1.02 -6.67
N VAL A 78 6.34 0.00 -6.71
CA VAL A 78 7.75 0.16 -7.12
C VAL A 78 7.85 0.58 -8.59
N VAL A 79 7.05 -0.03 -9.48
CA VAL A 79 7.02 0.34 -10.91
C VAL A 79 6.54 1.78 -11.08
N LEU A 80 5.45 2.15 -10.42
CA LEU A 80 4.90 3.51 -10.49
C LEU A 80 5.88 4.55 -9.93
N LEU A 81 6.62 4.23 -8.86
CA LEU A 81 7.68 5.07 -8.32
C LEU A 81 8.81 5.28 -9.34
N GLY A 82 9.20 4.23 -10.06
CA GLY A 82 10.15 4.35 -11.17
C GLY A 82 9.66 5.29 -12.27
N VAL A 83 8.37 5.19 -12.64
CA VAL A 83 7.73 6.09 -13.60
C VAL A 83 7.72 7.55 -13.09
N GLN A 84 7.41 7.76 -11.81
CA GLN A 84 7.43 9.09 -11.18
C GLN A 84 8.82 9.74 -11.27
N ILE A 85 9.88 8.99 -10.94
CA ILE A 85 11.26 9.50 -11.03
C ILE A 85 11.59 9.95 -12.45
N ILE A 86 11.17 9.19 -13.47
CA ILE A 86 11.41 9.57 -14.88
C ILE A 86 10.69 10.87 -15.24
N PHE A 87 9.42 11.01 -14.85
CA PHE A 87 8.68 12.25 -15.11
C PHE A 87 9.28 13.44 -14.36
N ASP A 88 9.71 13.25 -13.12
CA ASP A 88 10.37 14.30 -12.33
C ASP A 88 11.70 14.72 -12.97
N LEU A 89 12.50 13.78 -13.48
CA LEU A 89 13.75 14.07 -14.20
C LEU A 89 13.50 14.84 -15.51
N GLN A 90 12.47 14.47 -16.28
CA GLN A 90 12.08 15.21 -17.48
C GLN A 90 11.63 16.63 -17.16
N ARG A 91 10.88 16.81 -16.07
CA ARG A 91 10.44 18.13 -15.58
C ARG A 91 11.61 19.00 -15.12
N ALA A 92 12.57 18.39 -14.41
CA ALA A 92 13.77 19.08 -13.93
C ALA A 92 14.72 19.47 -15.08
N GLY A 93 14.87 18.61 -16.09
CA GLY A 93 15.69 18.88 -17.28
C GLY A 93 15.11 19.95 -18.20
N GLY A 94 13.79 20.07 -18.29
CA GLY A 94 13.11 21.09 -19.09
C GLY A 94 13.20 22.51 -18.52
N SER A 95 13.31 22.65 -17.20
CA SER A 95 13.44 23.96 -16.53
C SER A 95 14.85 24.55 -16.59
N ALA A 96 15.87 23.79 -17.03
CA ALA A 96 17.24 24.28 -17.19
C ALA A 96 17.51 24.94 -18.56
N ALA A 97 16.51 24.95 -19.46
CA ALA A 97 16.63 25.46 -20.83
C ALA A 97 15.84 26.75 -21.09
N VAL A 98 15.38 27.44 -20.05
CA VAL A 98 14.72 28.76 -20.09
C VAL A 98 15.49 29.72 -19.19
#